data_AF-A0A356BEN1-F1
#
_entry.id   AF-A0A356BEN1-F1
#
_cell.length_a   1.000
_cell.length_b   1.000
_cell.length_c   1.000
_cell.angle_alpha   90.00
_cell.angle_beta   90.00
_cell.angle_gamma   90.00
#
_symmetry.space_group_name_H-M   'P 1'
#
loop_
_entity.id
_entity.type
_entity.pdbx_description
1 polymer ?
#
loop_
_entity_poly.entity_id
_entity_poly.type
_entity_poly.pdbx_seq_one_letter_code
_entity_poly.pdbx_strand_id
1 'polypeptide(L)'
;MSAPDNVSTESSAKGSWFNRFLATVEWLGNLLPHPITLFACFSLFIIILSGILGFFGVSVEDPRPLGAAGRSADGIISVVSLVSAEGLQRIVTGLVTNFTGFAPLGTVLVALLGVAVAEHSGLLSAAMRALVLKAPAKLVTLTVVFAGVVSNTASELGYVVLVPMAAMIFHSLGRHPLAGLAAAFAGVSGGYSANLFLGTIDPLLSGITTEAAHMIDPGYTVGPEANYFFMFISTFMIAILGAVITEKIVEPRLGKFKPEDAAQDIPQQDMQSLSAAEKAGLRNAGIALLLVVAVLALTIMPPLGGVLLHPQTGELSGSPFLKGIVAFIFITFAIPGFVYGKTVGVMKNDKDVINAMSKGMSTLGMYIVLVFFASQFVAFFNWTNLGTVLAVKGAALLTALGLDGPEVFALFILMCALVNLSLGSSSAQWAITAPIFVPMLMLIGFAPEVIQAAYRIGDSVTNLITPMMSYFGLILAVASRYQKNLGIGTLVATMLPYSMFFLLGWTVLFYVWVFLFGLPVGPGAPTYYQPAG
;
A
#
# COMPACT_ATOMS: atom_id res chain seq x y z
N MET A 1 -60.68 -28.28 6.26
CA MET A 1 -60.17 -26.91 6.42
C MET A 1 -58.70 -26.92 6.01
N SER A 2 -58.48 -26.58 4.75
CA SER A 2 -57.21 -26.56 4.04
C SER A 2 -56.48 -25.24 4.33
N ALA A 3 -55.21 -25.33 4.70
CA ALA A 3 -54.31 -24.18 4.79
C ALA A 3 -53.90 -23.73 3.37
N PRO A 4 -53.80 -22.42 3.09
CA PRO A 4 -53.34 -21.97 1.79
C PRO A 4 -51.80 -21.88 1.75
N ASP A 5 -51.27 -22.67 0.82
CA ASP A 5 -50.09 -22.49 -0.02
C ASP A 5 -49.04 -21.43 0.33
N ASN A 6 -47.85 -21.95 0.63
CA ASN A 6 -46.56 -21.28 0.49
C ASN A 6 -46.35 -20.85 -0.97
N VAL A 7 -46.55 -19.56 -1.26
CA VAL A 7 -46.04 -18.96 -2.50
C VAL A 7 -44.53 -18.80 -2.36
N SER A 8 -43.81 -19.81 -2.83
CA SER A 8 -42.41 -19.69 -3.21
C SER A 8 -42.32 -18.79 -4.43
N THR A 9 -41.97 -17.52 -4.25
CA THR A 9 -41.54 -16.68 -5.37
C THR A 9 -40.14 -17.11 -5.78
N GLU A 10 -40.11 -18.03 -6.75
CA GLU A 10 -39.00 -18.17 -7.68
C GLU A 10 -38.70 -16.81 -8.34
N SER A 11 -37.52 -16.28 -8.06
CA SER A 11 -36.86 -15.27 -8.89
C SER A 11 -35.58 -15.89 -9.43
N SER A 12 -35.73 -16.71 -10.48
CA SER A 12 -34.61 -17.34 -11.17
C SER A 12 -33.94 -16.38 -12.17
N ALA A 13 -32.62 -16.57 -12.31
CA ALA A 13 -31.87 -16.35 -13.55
C ALA A 13 -31.44 -14.93 -14.00
N LYS A 14 -31.07 -14.02 -13.08
CA LYS A 14 -30.20 -12.85 -13.43
C LYS A 14 -28.92 -12.69 -12.60
N GLY A 15 -28.55 -13.67 -11.77
CA GLY A 15 -27.37 -13.60 -10.89
C GLY A 15 -26.15 -14.46 -11.26
N SER A 16 -26.07 -15.07 -12.44
CA SER A 16 -25.13 -16.20 -12.66
C SER A 16 -23.64 -15.82 -12.66
N TRP A 17 -23.20 -14.83 -13.45
CA TRP A 17 -21.77 -14.57 -13.61
C TRP A 17 -21.16 -13.78 -12.44
N PHE A 18 -21.88 -12.80 -11.90
CA PHE A 18 -21.40 -11.98 -10.80
C PHE A 18 -21.38 -12.75 -9.46
N ASN A 19 -22.40 -13.56 -9.17
CA ASN A 19 -22.36 -14.42 -7.98
C ASN A 19 -21.28 -15.49 -8.12
N ARG A 20 -21.02 -15.99 -9.34
CA ARG A 20 -19.88 -16.87 -9.61
C ARG A 20 -18.55 -16.17 -9.39
N PHE A 21 -18.39 -14.92 -9.84
CA PHE A 21 -17.18 -14.13 -9.58
C PHE A 21 -16.95 -13.97 -8.08
N LEU A 22 -17.96 -13.52 -7.32
CA LEU A 22 -17.86 -13.36 -5.87
C LEU A 22 -17.54 -14.67 -5.17
N ALA A 23 -18.24 -15.76 -5.51
CA ALA A 23 -17.97 -17.08 -4.95
C ALA A 23 -16.55 -17.58 -5.28
N THR A 24 -16.03 -17.23 -6.46
CA THR A 24 -14.65 -17.57 -6.86
C THR A 24 -13.65 -16.77 -6.05
N VAL A 25 -13.86 -15.45 -5.88
CA VAL A 25 -12.98 -14.59 -5.08
C VAL A 25 -12.98 -15.03 -3.62
N GLU A 26 -14.15 -15.29 -3.06
CA GLU A 26 -14.32 -15.81 -1.70
C GLU A 26 -13.65 -17.18 -1.53
N TRP A 27 -13.85 -18.10 -2.48
CA TRP A 27 -13.20 -19.40 -2.47
C TRP A 27 -11.67 -19.28 -2.55
N LEU A 28 -11.14 -18.44 -3.45
CA LEU A 28 -9.69 -18.21 -3.58
C LEU A 28 -9.09 -17.58 -2.32
N GLY A 29 -9.78 -16.62 -1.71
CA GLY A 29 -9.36 -16.01 -0.46
C GLY A 29 -9.34 -17.00 0.71
N ASN A 30 -10.37 -17.84 0.82
CA ASN A 30 -10.48 -18.86 1.87
C ASN A 30 -9.56 -20.07 1.66
N LEU A 31 -9.08 -20.29 0.43
CA LEU A 31 -8.12 -21.36 0.12
C LEU A 31 -6.73 -21.05 0.73
N LEU A 32 -6.38 -19.77 0.83
CA LEU A 32 -5.09 -19.35 1.36
C LEU A 32 -5.15 -19.29 2.89
N PRO A 33 -4.19 -19.91 3.60
CA PRO A 33 -4.10 -19.76 5.05
C PRO A 33 -3.68 -18.32 5.40
N HIS A 34 -3.77 -17.99 6.69
CA HIS A 34 -3.29 -16.70 7.19
C HIS A 34 -1.86 -16.40 6.66
N PRO A 35 -1.56 -15.16 6.21
CA PRO A 35 -0.27 -14.85 5.55
C PRO A 35 0.97 -15.30 6.34
N ILE A 36 0.93 -15.16 7.68
CA ILE A 36 1.99 -15.68 8.56
C ILE A 36 2.23 -17.19 8.37
N THR A 37 1.15 -17.98 8.39
CA THR A 37 1.22 -19.43 8.16
C THR A 37 1.70 -19.73 6.75
N LEU A 38 1.26 -18.95 5.77
CA LEU A 38 1.71 -19.08 4.38
C LEU A 38 3.23 -18.91 4.28
N PHE A 39 3.81 -17.88 4.90
CA PHE A 39 5.27 -17.69 4.92
C PHE A 39 6.02 -18.77 5.70
N ALA A 40 5.45 -19.27 6.80
CA ALA A 40 6.03 -20.40 7.53
C ALA A 40 6.05 -21.67 6.64
N CYS A 41 4.96 -21.94 5.94
CA CYS A 41 4.86 -23.04 4.97
C CYS A 41 5.82 -22.85 3.79
N PHE A 42 5.94 -21.65 3.24
CA PHE A 42 6.89 -21.35 2.17
C PHE A 42 8.33 -21.51 2.62
N SER A 43 8.68 -21.06 3.83
CA SER A 43 10.03 -21.25 4.39
C SER A 43 10.38 -22.74 4.49
N LEU A 44 9.45 -23.56 5.01
CA LEU A 44 9.63 -25.01 5.08
C LEU A 44 9.70 -25.65 3.68
N PHE A 45 8.84 -25.21 2.76
CA PHE A 45 8.81 -25.67 1.38
C PHE A 45 10.13 -25.40 0.67
N ILE A 46 10.71 -24.19 0.82
CA ILE A 46 12.00 -23.84 0.24
C ILE A 46 13.13 -24.72 0.78
N ILE A 47 13.13 -25.03 2.08
CA ILE A 47 14.12 -25.96 2.66
C ILE A 47 14.03 -27.31 1.93
N ILE A 48 12.84 -27.91 1.84
CA ILE A 48 12.65 -29.22 1.20
C ILE A 48 12.99 -29.16 -0.30
N LEU A 49 12.45 -28.15 -1.00
CA LEU A 49 12.62 -27.98 -2.44
C LEU A 49 14.10 -27.79 -2.81
N SER A 50 14.85 -27.02 -2.02
CA SER A 50 16.28 -26.84 -2.22
C SER A 50 17.07 -28.16 -2.08
N GLY A 51 16.63 -29.05 -1.19
CA GLY A 51 17.20 -30.39 -1.07
C GLY A 51 16.97 -31.24 -2.31
N ILE A 52 15.75 -31.22 -2.86
CA ILE A 52 15.40 -31.97 -4.06
C ILE A 52 16.14 -31.42 -5.28
N LEU A 53 16.05 -30.11 -5.54
CA LEU A 53 16.67 -29.50 -6.72
C LEU A 53 18.19 -29.49 -6.65
N GLY A 54 18.76 -29.30 -5.44
CA GLY A 54 20.19 -29.45 -5.21
C GLY A 54 20.68 -30.88 -5.46
N PHE A 55 19.90 -31.90 -5.08
CA PHE A 55 20.22 -33.31 -5.38
C PHE A 55 20.27 -33.60 -6.89
N PHE A 56 19.39 -32.97 -7.68
CA PHE A 56 19.40 -33.08 -9.14
C PHE A 56 20.41 -32.16 -9.84
N GLY A 57 21.18 -31.36 -9.09
CA GLY A 57 22.20 -30.47 -9.66
C GLY A 57 21.64 -29.35 -10.54
N VAL A 58 20.42 -28.89 -10.26
CA VAL A 58 19.78 -27.83 -11.03
C VAL A 58 20.61 -26.55 -10.98
N SER A 59 20.90 -25.99 -12.15
CA SER A 59 21.70 -24.78 -12.32
C SER A 59 21.28 -23.99 -13.56
N VAL A 60 21.70 -22.73 -13.62
CA VAL A 60 21.51 -21.83 -14.76
C VAL A 60 22.77 -21.02 -15.03
N GLU A 61 22.99 -20.63 -16.28
CA GLU A 61 24.00 -19.64 -16.62
C GLU A 61 23.60 -18.28 -16.06
N ASP A 62 24.55 -17.58 -15.45
CA ASP A 62 24.36 -16.24 -14.93
C ASP A 62 24.33 -15.23 -16.10
N PRO A 63 23.21 -14.53 -16.35
CA PRO A 63 23.10 -13.57 -17.46
C PRO A 63 23.76 -12.21 -17.16
N ARG A 64 24.20 -11.95 -15.93
CA ARG A 64 24.86 -10.68 -15.55
C ARG A 64 26.20 -10.53 -16.29
N PRO A 65 26.78 -9.32 -16.45
CA PRO A 65 28.09 -9.15 -17.10
C PRO A 65 29.25 -9.73 -16.28
N LEU A 66 30.41 -10.00 -16.92
CA LEU A 66 31.61 -10.46 -16.21
C LEU A 66 32.12 -9.33 -15.31
N GLY A 67 32.38 -9.63 -14.03
CA GLY A 67 32.78 -8.62 -13.04
C GLY A 67 31.62 -8.06 -12.21
N ALA A 68 30.36 -8.35 -12.57
CA ALA A 68 29.19 -7.93 -11.80
C ALA A 68 29.26 -8.41 -10.35
N ALA A 69 28.86 -7.54 -9.42
CA ALA A 69 28.87 -7.83 -7.99
C ALA A 69 28.04 -9.10 -7.68
N GLY A 70 28.64 -10.05 -6.98
CA GLY A 70 27.98 -11.32 -6.61
C GLY A 70 27.83 -12.34 -7.75
N ARG A 71 28.48 -12.13 -8.91
CA ARG A 71 28.60 -13.16 -9.96
C ARG A 71 29.74 -14.13 -9.65
N SER A 72 29.47 -15.42 -9.81
CA SER A 72 30.49 -16.47 -9.67
C SER A 72 31.47 -16.44 -10.84
N ALA A 73 32.75 -16.78 -10.59
CA ALA A 73 33.81 -16.73 -11.60
C ALA A 73 33.59 -17.74 -12.75
N ASP A 74 32.88 -18.82 -12.49
CA ASP A 74 32.48 -19.82 -13.48
C ASP A 74 31.23 -19.43 -14.27
N GLY A 75 30.53 -18.35 -13.88
CA GLY A 75 29.32 -17.87 -14.53
C GLY A 75 28.11 -18.78 -14.36
N ILE A 76 28.12 -19.72 -13.40
CA ILE A 76 27.02 -20.67 -13.15
C ILE A 76 26.40 -20.44 -11.78
N ILE A 77 25.07 -20.35 -11.74
CA ILE A 77 24.28 -20.27 -10.52
C ILE A 77 23.67 -21.64 -10.26
N SER A 78 24.15 -22.34 -9.23
CA SER A 78 23.64 -23.64 -8.80
C SER A 78 22.69 -23.51 -7.62
N VAL A 79 21.69 -24.39 -7.55
CA VAL A 79 20.80 -24.47 -6.39
C VAL A 79 21.55 -25.04 -5.20
N VAL A 80 21.50 -24.34 -4.07
CA VAL A 80 22.16 -24.75 -2.81
C VAL A 80 21.14 -25.39 -1.88
N SER A 81 21.41 -26.62 -1.42
CA SER A 81 20.54 -27.35 -0.51
C SER A 81 20.67 -26.87 0.95
N LEU A 82 19.54 -26.52 1.56
CA LEU A 82 19.45 -26.29 3.01
C LEU A 82 19.23 -27.59 3.81
N VAL A 83 18.93 -28.71 3.15
CA VAL A 83 18.86 -30.05 3.78
C VAL A 83 20.29 -30.62 3.88
N SER A 84 21.13 -29.94 4.63
CA SER A 84 22.55 -30.24 4.82
C SER A 84 23.01 -29.76 6.21
N ALA A 85 24.16 -30.26 6.68
CA ALA A 85 24.72 -29.82 7.96
C ALA A 85 25.02 -28.31 7.96
N GLU A 86 25.59 -27.81 6.86
CA GLU A 86 25.88 -26.39 6.65
C GLU A 86 24.59 -25.55 6.55
N GLY A 87 23.58 -26.06 5.83
CA GLY A 87 22.25 -25.43 5.74
C GLY A 87 21.60 -25.27 7.10
N LEU A 88 21.62 -26.31 7.94
CA LEU A 88 21.09 -26.24 9.31
C LEU A 88 21.87 -25.25 10.18
N GLN A 89 23.20 -25.24 10.11
CA GLN A 89 24.04 -24.27 10.82
C GLN A 89 23.69 -22.83 10.41
N ARG A 90 23.50 -22.59 9.11
CA ARG A 90 23.12 -21.29 8.56
C ARG A 90 21.73 -20.85 9.04
N ILE A 91 20.76 -21.77 9.07
CA ILE A 91 19.41 -21.48 9.59
C ILE A 91 19.47 -21.09 11.08
N VAL A 92 20.15 -21.90 11.90
CA VAL A 92 20.20 -21.67 13.36
C VAL A 92 20.94 -20.38 13.70
N THR A 93 22.05 -20.08 13.02
CA THR A 93 22.85 -18.87 13.28
C THR A 93 22.24 -17.61 12.65
N GLY A 94 21.52 -17.74 11.54
CA GLY A 94 20.96 -16.62 10.79
C GLY A 94 19.55 -16.18 11.23
N LEU A 95 18.83 -16.97 12.02
CA LEU A 95 17.41 -16.71 12.32
C LEU A 95 17.14 -15.30 12.88
N VAL A 96 17.98 -14.83 13.82
CA VAL A 96 17.84 -13.49 14.40
C VAL A 96 18.35 -12.40 13.46
N THR A 97 19.50 -12.60 12.81
CA THR A 97 20.10 -11.59 11.93
C THR A 97 19.27 -11.37 10.66
N ASN A 98 18.63 -12.41 10.13
CA ASN A 98 17.64 -12.31 9.06
C ASN A 98 16.50 -11.39 9.47
N PHE A 99 15.97 -11.58 10.68
CA PHE A 99 14.83 -10.83 11.16
C PHE A 99 15.17 -9.36 11.46
N THR A 100 16.23 -9.12 12.24
CA THR A 100 16.62 -7.75 12.63
C THR A 100 17.26 -6.96 11.48
N GLY A 101 17.87 -7.66 10.52
CA GLY A 101 18.46 -7.07 9.31
C GLY A 101 17.45 -6.82 8.18
N PHE A 102 16.22 -7.34 8.27
CA PHE A 102 15.20 -7.18 7.24
C PHE A 102 14.77 -5.71 7.12
N ALA A 103 15.07 -5.07 5.99
CA ALA A 103 14.90 -3.63 5.82
C ALA A 103 13.50 -3.07 6.21
N PRO A 104 12.37 -3.74 5.88
CA PRO A 104 11.03 -3.30 6.29
C PRO A 104 10.81 -3.22 7.80
N LEU A 105 11.51 -4.01 8.61
CA LEU A 105 11.25 -4.08 10.05
C LEU A 105 11.61 -2.74 10.71
N GLY A 106 12.87 -2.33 10.60
CA GLY A 106 13.36 -1.12 11.25
C GLY A 106 12.70 0.14 10.71
N THR A 107 12.54 0.21 9.39
CA THR A 107 12.01 1.41 8.72
C THR A 107 10.56 1.70 9.10
N VAL A 108 9.70 0.67 9.14
CA VAL A 108 8.28 0.83 9.52
C VAL A 108 8.11 1.14 11.00
N LEU A 109 8.85 0.44 11.88
CA LEU A 109 8.75 0.67 13.33
C LEU A 109 9.09 2.12 13.69
N VAL A 110 10.17 2.67 13.12
CA VAL A 110 10.59 4.05 13.38
C VAL A 110 9.59 5.06 12.81
N ALA A 111 9.13 4.86 11.57
CA ALA A 111 8.14 5.75 10.96
C ALA A 111 6.83 5.80 11.77
N LEU A 112 6.34 4.64 12.22
CA LEU A 112 5.07 4.56 12.93
C LEU A 112 5.12 5.23 14.31
N LEU A 113 6.27 5.29 14.99
CA LEU A 113 6.38 6.03 16.26
C LEU A 113 5.94 7.49 16.10
N GLY A 114 6.29 8.14 14.99
CA GLY A 114 5.92 9.52 14.73
C GLY A 114 4.45 9.66 14.35
N VAL A 115 3.99 8.79 13.45
CA VAL A 115 2.58 8.75 13.02
C VAL A 115 1.65 8.48 14.20
N ALA A 116 2.02 7.58 15.13
CA ALA A 116 1.24 7.27 16.31
C ALA A 116 1.03 8.48 17.23
N VAL A 117 2.04 9.35 17.36
CA VAL A 117 1.90 10.62 18.11
C VAL A 117 0.90 11.54 17.42
N ALA A 118 0.95 11.69 16.10
CA ALA A 118 0.01 12.51 15.34
C ALA A 118 -1.42 11.95 15.34
N GLU A 119 -1.56 10.64 15.26
CA GLU A 119 -2.84 9.95 15.28
C GLU A 119 -3.50 10.05 16.65
N HIS A 120 -2.79 9.64 17.71
CA HIS A 120 -3.33 9.64 19.07
C HIS A 120 -3.50 11.04 19.67
N SER A 121 -2.84 12.06 19.13
CA SER A 121 -3.15 13.46 19.51
C SER A 121 -4.47 13.95 18.92
N GLY A 122 -5.01 13.26 17.90
CA GLY A 122 -6.20 13.66 17.17
C GLY A 122 -5.94 14.64 16.01
N LEU A 123 -4.68 14.97 15.72
CA LEU A 123 -4.30 15.90 14.65
C LEU A 123 -4.86 15.44 13.30
N LEU A 124 -4.62 14.18 12.94
CA LEU A 124 -5.00 13.63 11.63
C LEU A 124 -6.52 13.60 11.47
N SER A 125 -7.25 13.14 12.50
CA SER A 125 -8.71 13.14 12.51
C SER A 125 -9.31 14.55 12.39
N ALA A 126 -8.77 15.54 13.12
CA ALA A 126 -9.24 16.92 13.03
C ALA A 126 -8.93 17.56 11.68
N ALA A 127 -7.75 17.30 11.10
CA ALA A 127 -7.37 17.80 9.78
C ALA A 127 -8.30 17.25 8.68
N MET A 128 -8.57 15.95 8.73
CA MET A 128 -9.50 15.27 7.83
C MET A 128 -10.92 15.82 7.91
N ARG A 129 -11.44 16.00 9.13
CA ARG A 129 -12.74 16.67 9.35
C ARG A 129 -12.72 18.11 8.83
N ALA A 130 -11.66 18.87 9.09
CA ALA A 130 -11.52 20.25 8.61
C ALA A 130 -11.62 20.37 7.09
N LEU A 131 -10.96 19.45 6.38
CA LEU A 131 -10.87 19.44 4.93
C LEU A 131 -12.26 19.26 4.30
N VAL A 132 -13.02 18.29 4.79
CA VAL A 132 -14.32 17.96 4.20
C VAL A 132 -15.43 18.93 4.64
N LEU A 133 -15.46 19.34 5.91
CA LEU A 133 -16.49 20.24 6.44
C LEU A 133 -16.45 21.65 5.83
N LYS A 134 -15.28 22.08 5.35
CA LYS A 134 -15.11 23.39 4.71
C LYS A 134 -15.28 23.35 3.19
N ALA A 135 -15.52 22.18 2.60
CA ALA A 135 -15.65 22.04 1.16
C ALA A 135 -16.93 22.76 0.66
N PRO A 136 -16.85 23.58 -0.41
CA PRO A 136 -18.05 24.15 -1.01
C PRO A 136 -18.89 23.03 -1.63
N ALA A 137 -20.22 23.15 -1.58
CA ALA A 137 -21.15 22.09 -1.99
C ALA A 137 -20.83 21.45 -3.36
N LYS A 138 -20.35 22.25 -4.32
CA LYS A 138 -19.97 21.79 -5.68
C LYS A 138 -18.70 20.93 -5.73
N LEU A 139 -17.80 21.06 -4.75
CA LEU A 139 -16.55 20.31 -4.69
C LEU A 139 -16.57 19.20 -3.64
N VAL A 140 -17.68 19.03 -2.91
CA VAL A 140 -17.78 18.03 -1.83
C VAL A 140 -17.37 16.64 -2.31
N THR A 141 -17.80 16.21 -3.49
CA THR A 141 -17.41 14.90 -4.05
C THR A 141 -15.89 14.80 -4.19
N LEU A 142 -15.28 15.78 -4.87
CA LEU A 142 -13.84 15.82 -5.12
C LEU A 142 -13.06 15.89 -3.80
N THR A 143 -13.49 16.73 -2.86
CA THR A 143 -12.82 16.88 -1.56
C THR A 143 -12.95 15.61 -0.73
N VAL A 144 -14.08 14.91 -0.77
CA VAL A 144 -14.24 13.61 -0.08
C VAL A 144 -13.29 12.57 -0.64
N VAL A 145 -13.22 12.39 -1.96
CA VAL A 145 -12.29 11.41 -2.56
C VAL A 145 -10.85 11.80 -2.27
N PHE A 146 -10.49 13.07 -2.49
CA PHE A 146 -9.15 13.59 -2.23
C PHE A 146 -8.73 13.41 -0.77
N ALA A 147 -9.61 13.72 0.17
CA ALA A 147 -9.39 13.46 1.59
C ALA A 147 -9.15 11.95 1.82
N GLY A 148 -9.95 11.09 1.17
CA GLY A 148 -9.79 9.65 1.23
C GLY A 148 -8.41 9.19 0.83
N VAL A 149 -7.91 9.67 -0.31
CA VAL A 149 -6.56 9.32 -0.80
C VAL A 149 -5.49 9.74 0.22
N VAL A 150 -5.55 10.99 0.69
CA VAL A 150 -4.55 11.51 1.64
C VAL A 150 -4.63 10.85 3.02
N SER A 151 -5.77 10.21 3.36
CA SER A 151 -5.98 9.59 4.66
C SER A 151 -5.12 8.35 4.93
N ASN A 152 -4.51 7.73 3.90
CA ASN A 152 -3.55 6.63 4.11
C ASN A 152 -2.35 7.06 4.96
N THR A 153 -1.98 8.34 4.92
CA THR A 153 -0.97 8.91 5.84
C THR A 153 -1.28 8.62 7.32
N ALA A 154 -2.57 8.54 7.64
CA ALA A 154 -3.14 8.32 8.95
C ALA A 154 -3.54 6.85 9.18
N SER A 155 -2.94 5.92 8.44
CA SER A 155 -3.20 4.49 8.49
C SER A 155 -4.69 4.19 8.19
N GLU A 156 -5.47 3.86 9.22
CA GLU A 156 -6.82 3.30 9.08
C GLU A 156 -7.94 4.31 9.39
N LEU A 157 -7.58 5.56 9.72
CA LEU A 157 -8.53 6.62 10.06
C LEU A 157 -9.50 6.94 8.92
N GLY A 158 -9.08 6.74 7.67
CA GLY A 158 -9.93 6.91 6.50
C GLY A 158 -11.20 6.05 6.56
N TYR A 159 -11.05 4.77 6.89
CA TYR A 159 -12.18 3.83 6.96
C TYR A 159 -13.14 4.15 8.10
N VAL A 160 -12.58 4.51 9.26
CA VAL A 160 -13.36 4.66 10.50
C VAL A 160 -14.06 6.02 10.56
N VAL A 161 -13.40 7.09 10.11
CA VAL A 161 -13.90 8.46 10.28
C VAL A 161 -14.46 9.02 8.98
N LEU A 162 -13.70 8.93 7.88
CA LEU A 162 -14.08 9.62 6.65
C LEU A 162 -15.27 8.96 5.96
N VAL A 163 -15.31 7.63 5.89
CA VAL A 163 -16.38 6.92 5.17
C VAL A 163 -17.77 7.18 5.77
N PRO A 164 -18.00 7.04 7.09
CA PRO A 164 -19.29 7.39 7.68
C PRO A 164 -19.61 8.88 7.54
N MET A 165 -18.60 9.74 7.69
CA MET A 165 -18.78 11.20 7.61
C MET A 165 -19.19 11.65 6.20
N ALA A 166 -18.62 11.06 5.16
CA ALA A 166 -18.98 11.36 3.78
C ALA A 166 -20.44 10.96 3.47
N ALA A 167 -20.91 9.83 4.00
CA ALA A 167 -22.30 9.43 3.87
C ALA A 167 -23.25 10.46 4.51
N MET A 168 -22.91 10.94 5.72
CA MET A 168 -23.68 11.98 6.42
C MET A 168 -23.68 13.32 5.67
N ILE A 169 -22.56 13.73 5.10
CA ILE A 169 -22.46 14.99 4.34
C ILE A 169 -23.29 14.92 3.06
N PHE A 170 -23.26 13.80 2.35
CA PHE A 170 -24.10 13.63 1.17
C PHE A 170 -25.56 13.68 1.56
N HIS A 171 -25.94 13.02 2.65
CA HIS A 171 -27.31 13.08 3.18
C HIS A 171 -27.76 14.52 3.50
N SER A 172 -26.94 15.30 4.20
CA SER A 172 -27.27 16.67 4.59
C SER A 172 -27.37 17.64 3.41
N LEU A 173 -26.70 17.34 2.30
CA LEU A 173 -26.81 18.06 1.03
C LEU A 173 -27.98 17.60 0.15
N GLY A 174 -28.81 16.66 0.63
CA GLY A 174 -29.91 16.07 -0.14
C GLY A 174 -29.46 15.10 -1.24
N ARG A 175 -28.19 14.67 -1.20
CA ARG A 175 -27.59 13.69 -2.13
C ARG A 175 -27.71 12.27 -1.57
N HIS A 176 -27.43 11.27 -2.41
CA HIS A 176 -27.53 9.88 -1.98
C HIS A 176 -26.40 9.51 -0.99
N PRO A 177 -26.69 9.08 0.26
CA PRO A 177 -25.65 8.81 1.27
C PRO A 177 -24.65 7.73 0.85
N LEU A 178 -25.14 6.66 0.19
CA LEU A 178 -24.26 5.61 -0.33
C LEU A 178 -23.29 6.10 -1.44
N ALA A 179 -23.62 7.17 -2.15
CA ALA A 179 -22.69 7.76 -3.10
C ALA A 179 -21.54 8.45 -2.37
N GLY A 180 -21.82 9.11 -1.25
CA GLY A 180 -20.78 9.69 -0.37
C GLY A 180 -19.91 8.62 0.27
N LEU A 181 -20.53 7.54 0.76
CA LEU A 181 -19.83 6.36 1.26
C LEU A 181 -18.90 5.77 0.19
N ALA A 182 -19.41 5.59 -1.03
CA ALA A 182 -18.64 5.03 -2.14
C ALA A 182 -17.50 5.95 -2.57
N ALA A 183 -17.73 7.26 -2.64
CA ALA A 183 -16.68 8.23 -2.95
C ALA A 183 -15.54 8.19 -1.92
N ALA A 184 -15.87 8.19 -0.62
CA ALA A 184 -14.87 8.10 0.44
C ALA A 184 -14.14 6.76 0.39
N PHE A 185 -14.86 5.64 0.27
CA PHE A 185 -14.26 4.31 0.21
C PHE A 185 -13.34 4.15 -1.01
N ALA A 186 -13.74 4.68 -2.18
CA ALA A 186 -12.92 4.74 -3.37
C ALA A 186 -11.60 5.50 -3.13
N GLY A 187 -11.66 6.66 -2.47
CA GLY A 187 -10.47 7.42 -2.11
C GLY A 187 -9.56 6.69 -1.13
N VAL A 188 -10.10 6.19 -0.02
CA VAL A 188 -9.34 5.53 1.06
C VAL A 188 -8.70 4.23 0.58
N SER A 189 -9.46 3.39 -0.11
CA SER A 189 -9.07 2.03 -0.45
C SER A 189 -8.55 1.89 -1.88
N GLY A 190 -9.28 2.45 -2.85
CA GLY A 190 -8.89 2.42 -4.25
C GLY A 190 -7.71 3.34 -4.55
N GLY A 191 -7.54 4.40 -3.76
CA GLY A 191 -6.38 5.28 -3.79
C GLY A 191 -5.31 4.97 -2.75
N TYR A 192 -5.34 3.79 -2.12
CA TYR A 192 -4.50 3.46 -0.96
C TYR A 192 -3.03 3.83 -1.17
N SER A 193 -2.39 3.40 -2.25
CA SER A 193 -0.98 3.73 -2.49
C SER A 193 -0.68 5.20 -2.84
N ALA A 194 -1.66 5.97 -3.33
CA ALA A 194 -1.44 7.35 -3.73
C ALA A 194 -1.46 8.27 -2.51
N ASN A 195 -0.53 9.24 -2.46
CA ASN A 195 -0.50 10.20 -1.38
C ASN A 195 0.28 11.48 -1.74
N LEU A 196 0.00 12.57 -1.02
CA LEU A 196 0.78 13.82 -1.11
C LEU A 196 2.03 13.79 -0.23
N PHE A 197 2.00 13.03 0.85
CA PHE A 197 3.08 12.89 1.81
C PHE A 197 3.55 11.44 1.85
N LEU A 198 4.81 11.23 2.22
CA LEU A 198 5.29 9.89 2.50
C LEU A 198 4.60 9.37 3.77
N GLY A 199 3.99 8.20 3.64
CA GLY A 199 3.30 7.48 4.70
C GLY A 199 4.09 6.27 5.18
N THR A 200 3.43 5.42 5.97
CA THR A 200 4.01 4.18 6.50
C THR A 200 4.19 3.09 5.44
N ILE A 201 3.40 3.14 4.36
CA ILE A 201 3.47 2.18 3.25
C ILE A 201 4.75 2.35 2.41
N ASP A 202 5.26 3.58 2.30
CA ASP A 202 6.42 3.89 1.45
C ASP A 202 7.70 3.17 1.91
N PRO A 203 8.15 3.31 3.18
CA PRO A 203 9.29 2.56 3.68
C PRO A 203 9.04 1.05 3.76
N LEU A 204 7.78 0.63 3.95
CA LEU A 204 7.40 -0.78 3.98
C LEU A 204 7.65 -1.45 2.62
N LEU A 205 7.11 -0.88 1.54
CA LEU A 205 7.26 -1.45 0.21
C LEU A 205 8.68 -1.30 -0.30
N SER A 206 9.34 -0.15 -0.07
CA SER A 206 10.73 0.07 -0.50
C SER A 206 11.70 -0.88 0.19
N GLY A 207 11.48 -1.18 1.48
CA GLY A 207 12.25 -2.19 2.20
C GLY A 207 12.09 -3.58 1.57
N ILE A 208 10.88 -4.01 1.23
CA ILE A 208 10.64 -5.33 0.62
C ILE A 208 11.29 -5.38 -0.76
N THR A 209 11.15 -4.32 -1.54
CA THR A 209 11.76 -4.20 -2.88
C THR A 209 13.29 -4.24 -2.79
N THR A 210 13.89 -3.63 -1.77
CA THR A 210 15.34 -3.68 -1.52
C THR A 210 15.79 -5.12 -1.28
N GLU A 211 15.12 -5.87 -0.40
CA GLU A 211 15.45 -7.26 -0.11
C GLU A 211 15.32 -8.17 -1.34
N ALA A 212 14.36 -7.88 -2.22
CA ALA A 212 14.22 -8.59 -3.48
C ALA A 212 15.34 -8.21 -4.47
N ALA A 213 15.68 -6.92 -4.59
CA ALA A 213 16.75 -6.44 -5.47
C ALA A 213 18.13 -7.03 -5.11
N HIS A 214 18.38 -7.26 -3.81
CA HIS A 214 19.61 -7.90 -3.32
C HIS A 214 19.89 -9.30 -3.88
N MET A 215 18.89 -9.97 -4.47
CA MET A 215 19.09 -11.26 -5.15
C MET A 215 19.85 -11.14 -6.47
N ILE A 216 19.84 -9.95 -7.08
CA ILE A 216 20.57 -9.63 -8.31
C ILE A 216 21.77 -8.74 -8.01
N ASP A 217 21.57 -7.72 -7.17
CA ASP A 217 22.56 -6.70 -6.82
C ASP A 217 22.56 -6.46 -5.30
N PRO A 218 23.50 -7.06 -4.56
CA PRO A 218 23.57 -6.95 -3.09
C PRO A 218 23.77 -5.53 -2.55
N GLY A 219 24.16 -4.57 -3.39
CA GLY A 219 24.37 -3.17 -2.99
C GLY A 219 23.18 -2.26 -3.27
N TYR A 220 22.13 -2.75 -3.95
CA TYR A 220 21.02 -1.94 -4.40
C TYR A 220 20.07 -1.58 -3.25
N THR A 221 19.78 -0.28 -3.05
CA THR A 221 18.87 0.18 -2.00
C THR A 221 17.74 1.01 -2.60
N VAL A 222 16.50 0.67 -2.27
CA VAL A 222 15.31 1.42 -2.67
C VAL A 222 14.85 2.32 -1.52
N GLY A 223 14.92 3.63 -1.73
CA GLY A 223 14.49 4.63 -0.74
C GLY A 223 12.96 4.72 -0.60
N PRO A 224 12.42 5.14 0.56
CA PRO A 224 10.97 5.37 0.72
C PRO A 224 10.40 6.41 -0.26
N GLU A 225 11.21 7.36 -0.71
CA GLU A 225 10.86 8.37 -1.72
C GLU A 225 10.74 7.84 -3.15
N ALA A 226 11.15 6.59 -3.41
CA ALA A 226 11.31 6.04 -4.75
C ALA A 226 10.10 6.23 -5.67
N ASN A 227 8.87 6.31 -5.13
CA ASN A 227 7.65 6.50 -5.92
C ASN A 227 6.95 7.84 -5.66
N TYR A 228 7.60 8.78 -4.96
CA TYR A 228 6.95 9.99 -4.47
C TYR A 228 6.34 10.84 -5.58
N PHE A 229 7.07 11.11 -6.67
CA PHE A 229 6.55 11.95 -7.76
C PHE A 229 5.34 11.31 -8.44
N PHE A 230 5.40 10.01 -8.70
CA PHE A 230 4.31 9.28 -9.32
C PHE A 230 3.08 9.20 -8.40
N MET A 231 3.27 8.94 -7.11
CA MET A 231 2.15 8.88 -6.15
C MET A 231 1.53 10.26 -5.88
N PHE A 232 2.33 11.32 -5.93
CA PHE A 232 1.87 12.69 -5.83
C PHE A 232 0.90 13.03 -6.96
N ILE A 233 1.28 12.81 -8.23
CA ILE A 233 0.40 13.09 -9.36
C ILE A 233 -0.81 12.14 -9.39
N SER A 234 -0.61 10.88 -8.99
CA SER A 234 -1.68 9.88 -8.89
C SER A 234 -2.78 10.30 -7.92
N THR A 235 -2.44 11.04 -6.86
CA THR A 235 -3.42 11.56 -5.89
C THR A 235 -4.47 12.43 -6.55
N PHE A 236 -4.04 13.37 -7.41
CA PHE A 236 -4.96 14.24 -8.13
C PHE A 236 -5.77 13.49 -9.17
N MET A 237 -5.14 12.55 -9.88
CA MET A 237 -5.84 11.71 -10.86
C MET A 237 -6.94 10.88 -10.19
N ILE A 238 -6.64 10.18 -9.10
CA ILE A 238 -7.62 9.34 -8.38
C ILE A 238 -8.74 10.21 -7.79
N ALA A 239 -8.42 11.39 -7.25
CA ALA A 239 -9.44 12.32 -6.75
C ALA A 239 -10.41 12.75 -7.86
N ILE A 240 -9.88 13.13 -9.03
CA ILE A 240 -10.67 13.57 -10.19
C ILE A 240 -11.51 12.41 -10.73
N LEU A 241 -10.89 11.24 -10.99
CA LEU A 241 -11.59 10.07 -11.50
C LEU A 241 -12.68 9.62 -10.53
N GLY A 242 -12.38 9.56 -9.22
CA GLY A 242 -13.35 9.16 -8.21
C GLY A 242 -14.53 10.11 -8.14
N ALA A 243 -14.29 11.43 -8.24
CA ALA A 243 -15.36 12.42 -8.29
C ALA A 243 -16.25 12.24 -9.54
N VAL A 244 -15.64 12.08 -10.71
CA VAL A 244 -16.34 11.87 -11.98
C VAL A 244 -17.17 10.59 -11.95
N ILE A 245 -16.60 9.47 -11.47
CA ILE A 245 -17.29 8.18 -11.37
C ILE A 245 -18.48 8.29 -10.40
N THR A 246 -18.28 8.98 -9.27
CA THR A 246 -19.35 9.20 -8.30
C THR A 246 -20.51 9.96 -8.93
N GLU A 247 -20.26 11.12 -9.55
CA GLU A 247 -21.30 12.02 -10.05
C GLU A 247 -21.95 11.54 -11.36
N LYS A 248 -21.20 10.86 -12.22
CA LYS A 248 -21.65 10.48 -13.56
C LYS A 248 -22.14 9.04 -13.68
N ILE A 249 -21.73 8.15 -12.77
CA ILE A 249 -22.04 6.72 -12.87
C ILE A 249 -22.78 6.24 -11.62
N VAL A 250 -22.21 6.43 -10.45
CA VAL A 250 -22.67 5.77 -9.22
C VAL A 250 -23.89 6.46 -8.63
N GLU A 251 -23.85 7.78 -8.41
CA GLU A 251 -24.97 8.54 -7.86
C GLU A 251 -26.20 8.52 -8.78
N PRO A 252 -26.09 8.70 -10.12
CA PRO A 252 -27.24 8.56 -11.01
C PRO A 252 -27.86 7.17 -10.98
N ARG A 253 -27.04 6.11 -10.83
CA ARG A 253 -27.51 4.73 -10.76
C ARG A 253 -28.23 4.42 -9.44
N LEU A 254 -27.80 5.02 -8.33
CA LEU A 254 -28.45 4.88 -7.03
C LEU A 254 -29.79 5.62 -6.97
N GLY A 255 -29.95 6.71 -7.73
CA GLY A 255 -31.18 7.48 -7.80
C GLY A 255 -31.42 8.36 -6.57
N LYS A 256 -32.67 8.74 -6.32
CA LYS A 256 -33.02 9.56 -5.14
C LYS A 256 -33.11 8.69 -3.89
N PHE A 257 -32.45 9.15 -2.83
CA PHE A 257 -32.51 8.51 -1.53
C PHE A 257 -33.93 8.55 -0.95
N LYS A 258 -34.44 7.40 -0.49
CA LYS A 258 -35.73 7.31 0.20
C LYS A 258 -35.47 7.00 1.68
N PRO A 259 -35.95 7.84 2.62
CA PRO A 259 -35.73 7.61 4.06
C PRO A 259 -36.24 6.25 4.56
N GLU A 260 -37.25 5.69 3.90
CA GLU A 260 -37.85 4.37 4.22
C GLU A 260 -36.84 3.21 4.07
N ASP A 261 -35.85 3.37 3.19
CA ASP A 261 -34.83 2.37 2.91
C ASP A 261 -33.76 2.27 4.03
N ALA A 262 -33.68 3.27 4.92
CA ALA A 262 -32.72 3.28 6.03
C ALA A 262 -33.04 2.23 7.10
N ALA A 263 -32.01 1.55 7.62
CA ALA A 263 -32.16 0.47 8.61
C ALA A 263 -32.42 0.95 10.03
N GLN A 264 -32.00 2.17 10.33
CA GLN A 264 -32.16 2.84 11.60
C GLN A 264 -32.54 4.28 11.32
N ASP A 265 -33.14 4.96 12.30
CA ASP A 265 -33.20 6.42 12.25
C ASP A 265 -31.78 6.93 12.08
N ILE A 266 -31.50 7.59 10.95
CA ILE A 266 -30.19 8.17 10.68
C ILE A 266 -29.99 9.18 11.80
N PRO A 267 -29.07 8.93 12.75
CA PRO A 267 -28.90 9.88 13.82
C PRO A 267 -28.52 11.20 13.17
N GLN A 268 -29.22 12.27 13.53
CA GLN A 268 -28.67 13.63 13.42
C GLN A 268 -27.49 13.68 14.39
N GLN A 269 -26.42 12.95 14.09
CA GLN A 269 -25.13 13.29 14.65
C GLN A 269 -24.85 14.65 14.05
N ASP A 270 -25.04 15.69 14.86
CA ASP A 270 -24.46 16.99 14.57
C ASP A 270 -23.02 16.72 14.18
N MET A 271 -22.70 16.97 12.91
CA MET A 271 -21.33 16.96 12.43
C MET A 271 -20.60 17.96 13.30
N GLN A 272 -19.95 17.47 14.37
CA GLN A 272 -19.38 18.34 15.38
C GLN A 272 -18.34 19.20 14.69
N SER A 273 -18.71 20.47 14.51
CA SER A 273 -17.82 21.46 13.96
C SER A 273 -16.57 21.51 14.83
N LEU A 274 -15.42 21.75 14.22
CA LEU A 274 -14.17 21.87 14.97
C LEU A 274 -14.31 22.92 16.06
N SER A 275 -14.00 22.51 17.28
CA SER A 275 -13.93 23.39 18.45
C SER A 275 -12.88 24.48 18.25
N ALA A 276 -12.97 25.56 19.04
CA ALA A 276 -11.96 26.62 19.01
C ALA A 276 -10.55 26.09 19.34
N ALA A 277 -10.46 25.12 20.25
CA ALA A 277 -9.22 24.45 20.61
C ALA A 277 -8.64 23.65 19.43
N GLU A 278 -9.45 22.85 18.73
CA GLU A 278 -9.00 22.10 17.55
C GLU A 278 -8.55 23.03 16.42
N LYS A 279 -9.26 24.14 16.17
CA LYS A 279 -8.85 25.15 15.18
C LYS A 279 -7.50 25.79 15.54
N ALA A 280 -7.31 26.18 16.81
CA ALA A 280 -6.04 26.71 17.29
C ALA A 280 -4.93 25.64 17.21
N GLY A 281 -5.24 24.39 17.56
CA GLY A 281 -4.35 23.24 17.46
C GLY A 281 -3.86 23.01 16.04
N LEU A 282 -4.78 22.96 15.06
CA LEU A 282 -4.43 22.80 13.64
C LEU A 282 -3.52 23.92 13.14
N ARG A 283 -3.81 25.17 13.52
CA ARG A 283 -2.94 26.31 13.18
C ARG A 283 -1.54 26.15 13.78
N ASN A 284 -1.45 25.84 15.07
CA ASN A 284 -0.18 25.71 15.76
C ASN A 284 0.64 24.52 15.23
N ALA A 285 -0.02 23.39 14.93
CA ALA A 285 0.61 22.24 14.31
C ALA A 285 1.10 22.56 12.89
N GLY A 286 0.33 23.32 12.10
CA GLY A 286 0.76 23.79 10.79
C GLY A 286 2.00 24.69 10.86
N ILE A 287 2.06 25.59 11.85
CA ILE A 287 3.28 26.42 12.09
C ILE A 287 4.46 25.53 12.47
N ALA A 288 4.26 24.55 13.37
CA ALA A 288 5.31 23.62 13.76
C ALA A 288 5.83 22.79 12.58
N LEU A 289 4.92 22.31 11.72
CA LEU A 289 5.28 21.60 10.49
C LEU A 289 6.11 22.49 9.56
N LEU A 290 5.69 23.75 9.34
CA LEU A 290 6.45 24.70 8.53
C LEU A 290 7.85 24.95 9.09
N LEU A 291 8.01 25.06 10.41
CA LEU A 291 9.32 25.21 11.04
C LEU A 291 10.20 23.97 10.85
N VAL A 292 9.64 22.76 11.01
CA VAL A 292 10.37 21.51 10.77
C VAL A 292 10.81 21.42 9.31
N VAL A 293 9.91 21.68 8.37
CA VAL A 293 10.21 21.68 6.93
C VAL A 293 11.26 22.74 6.60
N ALA A 294 11.19 23.93 7.18
CA ALA A 294 12.20 24.97 6.99
C ALA A 294 13.58 24.50 7.47
N VAL A 295 13.68 23.90 8.66
CA VAL A 295 14.94 23.35 9.18
C VAL A 295 15.47 22.25 8.26
N LEU A 296 14.63 21.32 7.82
CA LEU A 296 15.04 20.28 6.87
C LEU A 296 15.50 20.88 5.53
N ALA A 297 14.83 21.89 5.01
CA ALA A 297 15.22 22.57 3.78
C ALA A 297 16.58 23.27 3.91
N LEU A 298 16.90 23.84 5.08
CA LEU A 298 18.21 24.43 5.34
C LEU A 298 19.34 23.38 5.31
N THR A 299 19.06 22.12 5.71
CA THR A 299 20.08 21.05 5.73
C THR A 299 20.54 20.59 4.35
N ILE A 300 19.74 20.86 3.31
CA ILE A 300 20.02 20.52 1.91
C ILE A 300 20.37 21.74 1.05
N MET A 301 20.45 22.93 1.66
CA MET A 301 20.75 24.17 0.95
C MET A 301 22.27 24.31 0.77
N PRO A 302 22.81 24.25 -0.46
CA PRO A 302 24.26 24.31 -0.68
C PRO A 302 24.92 25.59 -0.11
N PRO A 303 24.32 26.80 -0.24
CA PRO A 303 24.87 28.02 0.36
C PRO A 303 25.06 28.00 1.88
N LEU A 304 24.35 27.13 2.61
CA LEU A 304 24.43 27.00 4.07
C LEU A 304 25.26 25.79 4.52
N GLY A 305 26.05 25.23 3.60
CA GLY A 305 26.93 24.10 3.85
C GLY A 305 26.32 22.73 3.53
N GLY A 306 25.01 22.66 3.23
CA GLY A 306 24.36 21.44 2.71
C GLY A 306 24.71 20.16 3.48
N VAL A 307 24.66 20.20 4.82
CA VAL A 307 25.21 19.16 5.72
C VAL A 307 24.71 17.75 5.41
N LEU A 308 23.51 17.61 4.85
CA LEU A 308 22.91 16.33 4.50
C LEU A 308 22.93 16.01 3.00
N LEU A 309 23.57 16.83 2.17
CA LEU A 309 23.89 16.49 0.78
C LEU A 309 25.00 15.44 0.72
N HIS A 310 25.20 14.85 -0.45
CA HIS A 310 26.21 13.83 -0.65
C HIS A 310 27.62 14.40 -0.33
N PRO A 311 28.40 13.80 0.59
CA PRO A 311 29.65 14.39 1.06
C PRO A 311 30.69 14.65 -0.04
N GLN A 312 30.77 13.75 -1.04
CA GLN A 312 31.71 13.92 -2.15
C GLN A 312 31.17 14.75 -3.33
N THR A 313 29.91 14.55 -3.76
CA THR A 313 29.38 15.15 -4.98
C THR A 313 28.59 16.43 -4.73
N GLY A 314 28.13 16.68 -3.49
CA GLY A 314 27.24 17.77 -3.15
C GLY A 314 25.82 17.60 -3.72
N GLU A 315 25.49 16.44 -4.29
CA GLU A 315 24.19 16.17 -4.89
C GLU A 315 23.17 15.71 -3.85
N LEU A 316 21.88 15.84 -4.18
CA LEU A 316 20.80 15.27 -3.38
C LEU A 316 20.70 13.74 -3.56
N SER A 317 21.02 13.24 -4.76
CA SER A 317 21.01 11.80 -5.04
C SER A 317 22.07 11.07 -4.22
N GLY A 318 21.71 9.90 -3.66
CA GLY A 318 22.61 9.12 -2.80
C GLY A 318 23.00 9.79 -1.47
N SER A 319 22.43 10.95 -1.14
CA SER A 319 22.80 11.75 0.02
C SER A 319 22.29 11.17 1.35
N PRO A 320 22.91 11.54 2.49
CA PRO A 320 22.38 11.25 3.82
C PRO A 320 20.93 11.73 4.01
N PHE A 321 20.51 12.79 3.33
CA PHE A 321 19.14 13.28 3.37
C PHE A 321 18.15 12.23 2.86
N LEU A 322 18.35 11.69 1.65
CA LEU A 322 17.44 10.69 1.10
C LEU A 322 17.47 9.37 1.91
N LYS A 323 18.66 8.94 2.34
CA LYS A 323 18.81 7.77 3.22
C LYS A 323 18.14 7.97 4.60
N GLY A 324 18.01 9.22 5.05
CA GLY A 324 17.44 9.61 6.34
C GLY A 324 15.93 9.86 6.35
N ILE A 325 15.22 9.63 5.24
CA ILE A 325 13.80 9.98 5.10
C ILE A 325 12.91 9.38 6.18
N VAL A 326 13.19 8.16 6.63
CA VAL A 326 12.42 7.51 7.71
C VAL A 326 12.47 8.34 9.01
N ALA A 327 13.63 8.91 9.35
CA ALA A 327 13.78 9.78 10.50
C ALA A 327 13.01 11.10 10.32
N PHE A 328 12.95 11.62 9.09
CA PHE A 328 12.18 12.82 8.79
C PHE A 328 10.68 12.57 8.87
N ILE A 329 10.18 11.42 8.39
CA ILE A 329 8.78 11.00 8.60
C ILE A 329 8.48 11.00 10.10
N PHE A 330 9.32 10.34 10.92
CA PHE A 330 9.16 10.35 12.37
C PHE A 330 9.02 11.77 12.95
N ILE A 331 9.96 12.69 12.63
CA ILE A 331 9.97 14.05 13.18
C ILE A 331 8.78 14.89 12.67
N THR A 332 8.46 14.81 11.37
CA THR A 332 7.38 15.57 10.72
C THR A 332 5.98 15.17 11.19
N PHE A 333 5.79 13.96 11.69
CA PHE A 333 4.54 13.58 12.38
C PHE A 333 4.59 13.83 13.87
N ALA A 334 5.69 13.46 14.55
CA ALA A 334 5.79 13.56 16.00
C ALA A 334 5.68 15.01 16.50
N ILE A 335 6.41 15.96 15.89
CA ILE A 335 6.45 17.34 16.37
C ILE A 335 5.10 18.04 16.20
N PRO A 336 4.50 18.11 14.99
CA PRO A 336 3.17 18.70 14.83
C PRO A 336 2.10 17.95 15.63
N GLY A 337 2.19 16.61 15.70
CA GLY A 337 1.31 15.77 16.50
C GLY A 337 1.31 16.17 17.98
N PHE A 338 2.50 16.35 18.55
CA PHE A 338 2.66 16.82 19.93
C PHE A 338 2.16 18.25 20.12
N VAL A 339 2.50 19.18 19.23
CA VAL A 339 2.06 20.59 19.32
C VAL A 339 0.55 20.70 19.26
N TYR A 340 -0.09 19.91 18.38
CA TYR A 340 -1.54 19.78 18.33
C TYR A 340 -2.08 19.25 19.66
N GLY A 341 -1.61 18.08 20.10
CA GLY A 341 -2.06 17.41 21.32
C GLY A 341 -1.93 18.29 22.56
N LYS A 342 -0.86 19.07 22.66
CA LYS A 342 -0.64 20.05 23.73
C LYS A 342 -1.61 21.21 23.67
N THR A 343 -1.91 21.72 22.47
CA THR A 343 -2.86 22.83 22.29
C THR A 343 -4.29 22.42 22.64
N VAL A 344 -4.71 21.21 22.28
CA VAL A 344 -6.06 20.70 22.59
C VAL A 344 -6.17 20.07 23.99
N GLY A 345 -5.04 19.95 24.71
CA GLY A 345 -5.00 19.40 26.07
C GLY A 345 -5.03 17.87 26.17
N VAL A 346 -4.86 17.16 25.05
CA VAL A 346 -4.77 15.69 24.97
C VAL A 346 -3.39 15.19 25.44
N MET A 347 -2.32 15.94 25.15
CA MET A 347 -0.95 15.60 25.55
C MET A 347 -0.40 16.68 26.50
N LYS A 348 -0.25 16.34 27.78
CA LYS A 348 0.15 17.30 28.83
C LYS A 348 1.61 17.12 29.25
N ASN A 349 2.09 15.88 29.22
CA ASN A 349 3.44 15.53 29.67
C ASN A 349 4.10 14.49 28.74
N ASP A 350 5.34 14.13 29.05
CA ASP A 350 6.14 13.13 28.35
C ASP A 350 5.48 11.74 28.35
N LYS A 351 4.82 11.34 29.43
CA LYS A 351 4.15 10.04 29.54
C LYS A 351 3.01 9.91 28.53
N ASP A 352 2.28 10.98 28.24
CA ASP A 352 1.21 10.95 27.24
C ASP A 352 1.77 10.67 25.83
N VAL A 353 2.94 11.23 25.50
CA VAL A 353 3.64 10.99 24.24
C VAL A 353 4.14 9.56 24.16
N ILE A 354 4.75 9.05 25.23
CA ILE A 354 5.24 7.65 25.30
C ILE A 354 4.06 6.68 25.20
N ASN A 355 2.94 6.97 25.85
CA ASN A 355 1.73 6.14 25.77
C ASN A 355 1.17 6.11 24.35
N ALA A 356 1.18 7.24 23.63
CA ALA A 356 0.80 7.28 22.22
C ALA A 356 1.71 6.40 21.36
N MET A 357 3.04 6.52 21.53
CA MET A 357 4.01 5.67 20.81
C MET A 357 3.83 4.18 21.13
N SER A 358 3.68 3.83 22.41
CA SER A 358 3.48 2.45 22.88
C SER A 358 2.21 1.83 22.30
N LYS A 359 1.11 2.60 22.27
CA LYS A 359 -0.15 2.16 21.67
C LYS A 359 -0.04 1.99 20.15
N GLY A 360 0.72 2.84 19.47
CA GLY A 360 1.06 2.63 18.06
C GLY A 360 1.88 1.36 17.83
N MET A 361 2.85 1.05 18.70
CA MET A 361 3.64 -0.18 18.57
C MET A 361 2.83 -1.45 18.85
N SER A 362 1.84 -1.40 19.76
CA SER A 362 1.06 -2.58 20.09
C SER A 362 0.15 -3.06 18.93
N THR A 363 -0.24 -2.17 18.02
CA THR A 363 -1.01 -2.55 16.83
C THR A 363 -0.17 -3.31 15.80
N LEU A 364 1.16 -3.24 15.88
CA LEU A 364 2.08 -3.93 14.97
C LEU A 364 2.39 -5.37 15.37
N GLY A 365 1.76 -5.94 16.39
CA GLY A 365 2.02 -7.31 16.83
C GLY A 365 1.95 -8.34 15.69
N MET A 366 0.90 -8.27 14.86
CA MET A 366 0.76 -9.16 13.69
C MET A 366 1.78 -8.86 12.58
N TYR A 367 2.10 -7.57 12.36
CA TYR A 367 3.10 -7.16 11.39
C TYR A 367 4.49 -7.71 11.74
N ILE A 368 4.90 -7.61 13.01
CA ILE A 368 6.19 -8.10 13.49
C ILE A 368 6.31 -9.62 13.26
N VAL A 369 5.25 -10.39 13.55
CA VAL A 369 5.24 -11.84 13.31
C VAL A 369 5.27 -12.16 11.82
N LEU A 370 4.54 -11.40 10.99
CA LEU A 370 4.59 -11.55 9.54
C LEU A 370 6.00 -11.31 9.00
N VAL A 371 6.62 -10.20 9.39
CA VAL A 371 7.98 -9.84 9.00
C VAL A 371 8.99 -10.89 9.45
N PHE A 372 8.81 -11.47 10.64
CA PHE A 372 9.65 -12.57 11.10
C PHE A 372 9.66 -13.72 10.09
N PHE A 373 8.51 -14.27 9.70
CA PHE A 373 8.47 -15.37 8.74
C PHE A 373 8.82 -14.95 7.30
N ALA A 374 8.44 -13.73 6.89
CA ALA A 374 8.81 -13.20 5.57
C ALA A 374 10.33 -13.07 5.42
N SER A 375 11.02 -12.56 6.45
CA SER A 375 12.49 -12.45 6.46
C SER A 375 13.17 -13.80 6.33
N GLN A 376 12.64 -14.86 6.99
CA GLN A 376 13.18 -16.21 6.85
C GLN A 376 12.95 -16.76 5.44
N PHE A 377 11.75 -16.59 4.89
CA PHE A 377 11.43 -17.02 3.53
C PHE A 377 12.38 -16.37 2.51
N VAL A 378 12.52 -15.04 2.54
CA VAL A 378 13.38 -14.30 1.61
C VAL A 378 14.84 -14.71 1.77
N ALA A 379 15.33 -14.84 3.01
CA ALA A 379 16.67 -15.30 3.28
C ALA A 379 16.92 -16.72 2.73
N PHE A 380 16.01 -17.66 2.99
CA PHE A 380 16.14 -19.04 2.49
C PHE A 380 16.07 -19.08 0.96
N PHE A 381 15.20 -18.28 0.36
CA PHE A 381 15.06 -18.19 -1.09
C PHE A 381 16.31 -17.64 -1.78
N ASN A 382 16.98 -16.68 -1.13
CA ASN A 382 18.26 -16.13 -1.57
C ASN A 382 19.41 -17.13 -1.35
N TRP A 383 19.54 -17.70 -0.14
CA TRP A 383 20.63 -18.62 0.22
C TRP A 383 20.65 -19.90 -0.62
N THR A 384 19.49 -20.33 -1.08
CA THR A 384 19.32 -21.52 -1.93
C THR A 384 19.56 -21.23 -3.42
N ASN A 385 19.76 -19.96 -3.80
CA ASN A 385 19.77 -19.45 -5.16
C ASN A 385 18.48 -19.75 -5.96
N LEU A 386 17.41 -20.22 -5.32
CA LEU A 386 16.16 -20.54 -6.01
C LEU A 386 15.50 -19.27 -6.57
N GLY A 387 15.60 -18.15 -5.85
CA GLY A 387 15.12 -16.85 -6.34
C GLY A 387 15.81 -16.43 -7.63
N THR A 388 17.15 -16.48 -7.64
CA THR A 388 17.94 -16.10 -8.81
C THR A 388 17.73 -17.07 -9.98
N VAL A 389 17.67 -18.38 -9.74
CA VAL A 389 17.37 -19.39 -10.77
C VAL A 389 15.99 -19.15 -11.40
N LEU A 390 14.96 -18.91 -10.58
CA LEU A 390 13.62 -18.61 -11.06
C LEU A 390 13.59 -17.30 -11.84
N ALA A 391 14.30 -16.27 -11.38
CA ALA A 391 14.39 -14.98 -12.04
C ALA A 391 15.01 -15.10 -13.44
N VAL A 392 16.13 -15.83 -13.57
CA VAL A 392 16.79 -16.06 -14.86
C VAL A 392 15.87 -16.81 -15.83
N LYS A 393 15.23 -17.89 -15.38
CA LYS A 393 14.29 -18.65 -16.22
C LYS A 393 13.06 -17.84 -16.60
N GLY A 394 12.52 -17.05 -15.68
CA GLY A 394 11.37 -16.17 -15.93
C GLY A 394 11.70 -15.05 -16.90
N ALA A 395 12.86 -14.40 -16.75
CA ALA A 395 13.33 -13.36 -17.66
C ALA A 395 13.56 -13.92 -19.08
N ALA A 396 14.14 -15.11 -19.18
CA ALA A 396 14.30 -15.80 -20.47
C ALA A 396 12.94 -16.13 -21.12
N LEU A 397 11.93 -16.54 -20.33
CA LEU A 397 10.58 -16.78 -20.83
C LEU A 397 9.93 -15.49 -21.34
N LEU A 398 10.01 -14.40 -20.58
CA LEU A 398 9.47 -13.09 -20.98
C LEU A 398 10.12 -12.61 -22.29
N THR A 399 11.46 -12.69 -22.37
CA THR A 399 12.21 -12.33 -23.58
C THR A 399 11.81 -13.21 -24.78
N ALA A 400 11.64 -14.52 -24.58
CA ALA A 400 11.22 -15.44 -25.64
C ALA A 400 9.79 -15.15 -26.14
N LEU A 401 8.93 -14.58 -25.29
CA LEU A 401 7.58 -14.14 -25.66
C LEU A 401 7.56 -12.73 -26.30
N GLY A 402 8.71 -12.05 -26.39
CA GLY A 402 8.79 -10.65 -26.85
C GLY A 402 8.17 -9.67 -25.85
N LEU A 403 8.24 -9.98 -24.55
CA LEU A 403 7.78 -9.14 -23.43
C LEU A 403 8.97 -8.56 -22.66
N ASP A 404 9.97 -8.08 -23.39
CA ASP A 404 11.17 -7.42 -22.87
C ASP A 404 11.04 -5.89 -22.84
N GLY A 405 9.92 -5.35 -23.35
CA GLY A 405 9.59 -3.92 -23.31
C GLY A 405 8.60 -3.54 -22.20
N PRO A 406 8.18 -2.26 -22.17
CA PRO A 406 7.24 -1.71 -21.18
C PRO A 406 5.92 -2.48 -21.06
N GLU A 407 5.47 -3.17 -22.11
CA GLU A 407 4.22 -3.94 -22.16
C GLU A 407 4.09 -4.99 -21.05
N VAL A 408 5.22 -5.49 -20.51
CA VAL A 408 5.25 -6.42 -19.38
C VAL A 408 4.51 -5.84 -18.16
N PHE A 409 4.53 -4.52 -17.97
CA PHE A 409 3.89 -3.87 -16.84
C PHE A 409 2.36 -3.92 -16.90
N ALA A 410 1.75 -4.01 -18.09
CA ALA A 410 0.29 -4.15 -18.17
C ALA A 410 -0.14 -5.52 -17.61
N LEU A 411 0.59 -6.57 -17.97
CA LEU A 411 0.36 -7.92 -17.45
C LEU A 411 0.71 -8.02 -15.97
N PHE A 412 1.79 -7.37 -15.54
CA PHE A 412 2.21 -7.35 -14.15
C PHE A 412 1.19 -6.63 -13.25
N ILE A 413 0.73 -5.43 -13.63
CA ILE A 413 -0.31 -4.68 -12.90
C ILE A 413 -1.58 -5.54 -12.80
N LEU A 414 -2.01 -6.17 -13.89
CA LEU A 414 -3.21 -7.02 -13.91
C LEU A 414 -3.03 -8.24 -13.00
N MET A 415 -1.87 -8.89 -13.04
CA MET A 415 -1.54 -10.01 -12.16
C MET A 415 -1.59 -9.58 -10.69
N CYS A 416 -0.96 -8.46 -10.33
CA CYS A 416 -1.01 -7.92 -8.97
C CYS A 416 -2.45 -7.61 -8.54
N ALA A 417 -3.26 -7.03 -9.42
CA ALA A 417 -4.67 -6.75 -9.17
C ALA A 417 -5.50 -8.02 -8.93
N LEU A 418 -5.22 -9.10 -9.67
CA LEU A 418 -5.89 -10.39 -9.51
C LEU A 418 -5.48 -11.09 -8.22
N VAL A 419 -4.18 -11.10 -7.88
CA VAL A 419 -3.68 -11.69 -6.62
C VAL A 419 -4.28 -10.96 -5.41
N ASN A 420 -4.41 -9.63 -5.51
CA ASN A 420 -4.96 -8.80 -4.45
C ASN A 420 -6.43 -9.12 -4.11
N LEU A 421 -7.18 -9.72 -5.05
CA LEU A 421 -8.54 -10.21 -4.74
C LEU A 421 -8.53 -11.30 -3.67
N SER A 422 -7.46 -12.10 -3.61
CA SER A 422 -7.30 -13.20 -2.65
C SER A 422 -6.46 -12.80 -1.43
N LEU A 423 -5.44 -11.95 -1.63
CA LEU A 423 -4.52 -11.47 -0.60
C LEU A 423 -4.62 -9.95 -0.46
N GLY A 424 -5.67 -9.45 0.19
CA GLY A 424 -5.93 -8.01 0.35
C GLY A 424 -5.03 -7.27 1.35
N SER A 425 -3.76 -7.67 1.48
CA SER A 425 -2.76 -7.03 2.33
C SER A 425 -1.53 -6.69 1.51
N SER A 426 -1.25 -5.40 1.36
CA SER A 426 -0.16 -4.92 0.51
C SER A 426 1.20 -5.48 0.93
N SER A 427 1.52 -5.44 2.23
CA SER A 427 2.78 -6.00 2.70
C SER A 427 2.89 -7.50 2.49
N ALA A 428 1.80 -8.25 2.69
CA ALA A 428 1.83 -9.71 2.54
C ALA A 428 1.97 -10.11 1.06
N GLN A 429 1.18 -9.50 0.19
CA GLN A 429 1.27 -9.75 -1.25
C GLN A 429 2.65 -9.37 -1.79
N TRP A 430 3.17 -8.20 -1.42
CA TRP A 430 4.48 -7.77 -1.90
C TRP A 430 5.63 -8.62 -1.37
N ALA A 431 5.59 -9.03 -0.10
CA ALA A 431 6.62 -9.89 0.46
C ALA A 431 6.69 -11.29 -0.20
N ILE A 432 5.62 -11.75 -0.85
CA ILE A 432 5.61 -12.99 -1.63
C ILE A 432 6.06 -12.73 -3.07
N THR A 433 5.53 -11.68 -3.69
CA THR A 433 5.67 -11.46 -5.13
C THR A 433 6.95 -10.72 -5.50
N ALA A 434 7.44 -9.80 -4.66
CA ALA A 434 8.66 -9.04 -4.94
C ALA A 434 9.90 -9.93 -5.12
N PRO A 435 10.18 -10.92 -4.24
CA PRO A 435 11.31 -11.84 -4.41
C PRO A 435 11.31 -12.64 -5.72
N ILE A 436 10.16 -12.74 -6.38
CA ILE A 436 9.99 -13.46 -7.65
C ILE A 436 10.11 -12.48 -8.82
N PHE A 437 9.33 -11.39 -8.79
CA PHE A 437 9.17 -10.50 -9.94
C PHE A 437 10.21 -9.38 -10.01
N VAL A 438 10.68 -8.85 -8.88
CA VAL A 438 11.69 -7.77 -8.90
C VAL A 438 13.00 -8.27 -9.54
N PRO A 439 13.60 -9.40 -9.11
CA PRO A 439 14.79 -9.94 -9.78
C PRO A 439 14.57 -10.22 -11.26
N MET A 440 13.43 -10.81 -11.61
CA MET A 440 13.08 -11.17 -12.98
C MET A 440 12.99 -9.93 -13.89
N LEU A 441 12.31 -8.88 -13.41
CA LEU A 441 12.09 -7.65 -14.16
C LEU A 441 13.36 -6.77 -14.19
N MET A 442 14.23 -6.89 -13.19
CA MET A 442 15.58 -6.29 -13.22
C MET A 442 16.44 -6.91 -14.33
N LEU A 443 16.38 -8.23 -14.50
CA LEU A 443 17.17 -8.94 -15.52
C LEU A 443 16.75 -8.58 -16.95
N ILE A 444 15.51 -8.16 -17.19
CA ILE A 444 15.06 -7.61 -18.48
C ILE A 444 15.31 -6.10 -18.60
N GLY A 445 15.86 -5.45 -17.57
CA GLY A 445 16.37 -4.08 -17.63
C GLY A 445 15.53 -3.00 -16.94
N PHE A 446 14.53 -3.35 -16.12
CA PHE A 446 13.73 -2.34 -15.39
C PHE A 446 14.20 -2.14 -13.95
N ALA A 447 14.19 -0.88 -13.51
CA ALA A 447 14.59 -0.55 -12.15
C ALA A 447 13.54 -1.00 -11.11
N PRO A 448 13.95 -1.48 -9.92
CA PRO A 448 13.04 -1.89 -8.84
C PRO A 448 12.00 -0.82 -8.45
N GLU A 449 12.34 0.45 -8.56
CA GLU A 449 11.47 1.59 -8.27
C GLU A 449 10.24 1.61 -9.19
N VAL A 450 10.44 1.35 -10.49
CA VAL A 450 9.35 1.29 -11.49
C VAL A 450 8.49 0.05 -11.27
N ILE A 451 9.13 -1.07 -10.95
CA ILE A 451 8.44 -2.33 -10.64
C ILE A 451 7.54 -2.16 -9.42
N GLN A 452 8.04 -1.52 -8.36
CA GLN A 452 7.26 -1.20 -7.17
C GLN A 452 6.10 -0.26 -7.50
N ALA A 453 6.30 0.76 -8.35
CA ALA A 453 5.23 1.66 -8.76
C ALA A 453 4.10 0.91 -9.47
N ALA A 454 4.43 -0.02 -10.37
CA ALA A 454 3.45 -0.87 -11.05
C ALA A 454 2.69 -1.79 -10.07
N TYR A 455 3.39 -2.40 -9.12
CA TYR A 455 2.75 -3.20 -8.06
C TYR A 455 1.72 -2.38 -7.26
N ARG A 456 2.10 -1.18 -6.84
CA ARG A 456 1.24 -0.27 -6.05
C ARG A 456 -0.07 0.08 -6.74
N ILE A 457 -0.08 0.14 -8.07
CA ILE A 457 -1.30 0.31 -8.86
C ILE A 457 -2.20 -0.92 -8.72
N GLY A 458 -1.69 -2.11 -9.02
CA GLY A 458 -2.47 -3.34 -8.98
C GLY A 458 -3.05 -3.64 -7.60
N ASP A 459 -2.22 -3.45 -6.57
CA ASP A 459 -2.59 -3.62 -5.16
C ASP A 459 -3.74 -2.70 -4.71
N SER A 460 -3.77 -1.45 -5.18
CA SER A 460 -4.76 -0.48 -4.69
C SER A 460 -6.14 -0.68 -5.32
N VAL A 461 -6.18 -0.89 -6.64
CA VAL A 461 -7.41 -0.71 -7.42
C VAL A 461 -8.48 -1.78 -7.18
N THR A 462 -8.09 -3.01 -6.80
CA THR A 462 -9.03 -4.11 -6.55
C THR A 462 -9.44 -4.27 -5.08
N ASN A 463 -8.86 -3.48 -4.16
CA ASN A 463 -9.29 -3.45 -2.75
C ASN A 463 -10.78 -3.12 -2.58
N LEU A 464 -11.34 -2.38 -3.54
CA LEU A 464 -12.73 -1.97 -3.57
C LEU A 464 -13.73 -3.10 -3.85
N ILE A 465 -13.26 -4.20 -4.44
CA ILE A 465 -14.12 -5.28 -4.95
C ILE A 465 -13.81 -6.64 -4.32
N THR A 466 -12.90 -6.70 -3.35
CA THR A 466 -12.62 -7.92 -2.59
C THR A 466 -13.32 -7.92 -1.23
N PRO A 467 -14.08 -8.97 -0.88
CA PRO A 467 -14.63 -9.14 0.46
C PRO A 467 -13.56 -9.58 1.48
N MET A 468 -12.37 -9.95 1.03
CA MET A 468 -11.26 -10.43 1.88
C MET A 468 -10.51 -9.29 2.57
N MET A 469 -10.79 -8.04 2.20
CA MET A 469 -10.16 -6.88 2.79
C MET A 469 -10.67 -6.63 4.21
N SER A 470 -9.76 -6.35 5.15
CA SER A 470 -10.03 -6.32 6.60
C SER A 470 -11.08 -5.29 7.03
N TYR A 471 -11.30 -4.22 6.25
CA TYR A 471 -12.29 -3.18 6.56
C TYR A 471 -13.64 -3.37 5.86
N PHE A 472 -13.77 -4.35 4.97
CA PHE A 472 -14.99 -4.54 4.19
C PHE A 472 -16.24 -4.67 5.07
N GLY A 473 -16.14 -5.42 6.18
CA GLY A 473 -17.24 -5.59 7.14
C GLY A 473 -17.67 -4.29 7.83
N LEU A 474 -16.72 -3.41 8.16
CA LEU A 474 -17.01 -2.08 8.72
C LEU A 474 -17.77 -1.23 7.70
N ILE A 475 -17.31 -1.22 6.45
CA ILE A 475 -17.93 -0.44 5.37
C ILE A 475 -19.34 -0.94 5.07
N LEU A 476 -19.51 -2.26 5.03
CA LEU A 476 -20.82 -2.90 4.88
C LEU A 476 -21.75 -2.50 6.03
N ALA A 477 -21.29 -2.55 7.28
CA ALA A 477 -22.08 -2.15 8.44
C ALA A 477 -22.53 -0.68 8.38
N VAL A 478 -21.67 0.23 7.90
CA VAL A 478 -22.03 1.65 7.70
C VAL A 478 -23.03 1.81 6.56
N ALA A 479 -22.82 1.11 5.44
CA ALA A 479 -23.72 1.14 4.29
C ALA A 479 -25.12 0.62 4.65
N SER A 480 -25.19 -0.46 5.43
CA SER A 480 -26.46 -1.04 5.89
C SER A 480 -27.29 -0.09 6.74
N ARG A 481 -26.69 0.92 7.40
CA ARG A 481 -27.47 1.96 8.12
C ARG A 481 -28.37 2.76 7.18
N TYR A 482 -27.90 3.00 5.96
CA TYR A 482 -28.60 3.78 4.94
C TYR A 482 -29.43 2.91 3.98
N GLN A 483 -29.23 1.58 3.97
CA GLN A 483 -30.00 0.65 3.14
C GLN A 483 -30.16 -0.73 3.81
N LYS A 484 -31.39 -1.06 4.26
CA LYS A 484 -31.74 -2.29 5.02
C LYS A 484 -31.28 -3.61 4.40
N ASN A 485 -31.36 -3.73 3.08
CA ASN A 485 -31.12 -4.99 2.36
C ASN A 485 -29.83 -4.94 1.52
N LEU A 486 -28.81 -4.20 1.96
CA LEU A 486 -27.56 -4.08 1.25
C LEU A 486 -26.66 -5.29 1.54
N GLY A 487 -26.53 -6.17 0.54
CA GLY A 487 -25.62 -7.31 0.59
C GLY A 487 -24.22 -6.99 0.08
N ILE A 488 -23.28 -7.90 0.33
CA ILE A 488 -21.89 -7.86 -0.17
C ILE A 488 -21.86 -7.58 -1.68
N GLY A 489 -22.67 -8.32 -2.45
CA GLY A 489 -22.72 -8.17 -3.90
C GLY A 489 -23.21 -6.80 -4.36
N THR A 490 -24.15 -6.17 -3.64
CA THR A 490 -24.62 -4.81 -3.96
C THR A 490 -23.52 -3.78 -3.72
N LEU A 491 -22.75 -3.93 -2.63
CA LEU A 491 -21.63 -3.05 -2.35
C LEU A 491 -20.54 -3.20 -3.42
N VAL A 492 -20.12 -4.42 -3.71
CA VAL A 492 -19.11 -4.70 -4.76
C VAL A 492 -19.57 -4.21 -6.13
N ALA A 493 -20.84 -4.41 -6.50
CA ALA A 493 -21.39 -3.92 -7.77
C ALA A 493 -21.44 -2.39 -7.87
N THR A 494 -21.55 -1.71 -6.72
CA THR A 494 -21.46 -0.24 -6.62
C THR A 494 -20.01 0.23 -6.77
N MET A 495 -19.05 -0.55 -6.27
CA MET A 495 -17.62 -0.22 -6.31
C MET A 495 -16.91 -0.63 -7.61
N LEU A 496 -17.46 -1.61 -8.35
CA LEU A 496 -16.84 -2.14 -9.57
C LEU A 496 -16.47 -1.07 -10.60
N PRO A 497 -17.31 -0.04 -10.88
CA PRO A 497 -16.90 1.05 -11.77
C PRO A 497 -15.63 1.77 -11.29
N TYR A 498 -15.50 2.06 -9.99
CA TYR A 498 -14.28 2.70 -9.46
C TYR A 498 -13.05 1.84 -9.73
N SER A 499 -13.11 0.55 -9.40
CA SER A 499 -11.99 -0.38 -9.60
C SER A 499 -11.54 -0.44 -11.06
N MET A 500 -12.49 -0.57 -12.00
CA MET A 500 -12.19 -0.65 -13.44
C MET A 500 -11.58 0.64 -13.99
N PHE A 501 -12.17 1.80 -13.67
CA PHE A 501 -11.69 3.09 -14.17
C PHE A 501 -10.38 3.51 -13.48
N PHE A 502 -10.16 3.16 -12.21
CA PHE A 502 -8.88 3.38 -11.55
C PHE A 502 -7.81 2.49 -12.13
N LEU A 503 -8.07 1.19 -12.34
CA LEU A 503 -7.11 0.28 -12.98
C LEU A 503 -6.68 0.81 -14.35
N LEU A 504 -7.64 1.19 -15.20
CA LEU A 504 -7.35 1.72 -16.53
C LEU A 504 -6.64 3.07 -16.45
N GLY A 505 -7.20 4.04 -15.71
CA GLY A 505 -6.68 5.40 -15.64
C GLY A 505 -5.28 5.46 -15.04
N TRP A 506 -5.03 4.68 -13.99
CA TRP A 506 -3.74 4.65 -13.31
C TRP A 506 -2.67 3.91 -14.13
N THR A 507 -3.06 2.85 -14.83
CA THR A 507 -2.17 2.19 -15.81
C THR A 507 -1.81 3.14 -16.95
N VAL A 508 -2.79 3.87 -17.50
CA VAL A 508 -2.53 4.87 -18.55
C VAL A 508 -1.60 5.97 -18.03
N LEU A 509 -1.83 6.49 -16.82
CA LEU A 509 -0.96 7.48 -16.20
C LEU A 509 0.46 6.94 -16.03
N PHE A 510 0.63 5.69 -15.61
CA PHE A 510 1.93 5.02 -15.49
C PHE A 510 2.68 5.01 -16.81
N TYR A 511 2.05 4.57 -17.90
CA TYR A 511 2.70 4.55 -19.22
C TYR A 511 3.02 5.95 -19.75
N VAL A 512 2.08 6.89 -19.60
CA VAL A 512 2.27 8.28 -20.04
C VAL A 512 3.41 8.95 -19.26
N TRP A 513 3.48 8.72 -17.95
CA TRP A 513 4.50 9.31 -17.10
C TRP A 513 5.88 8.71 -17.37
N VAL A 514 6.00 7.38 -17.26
CA VAL A 514 7.29 6.69 -17.22
C VAL A 514 7.88 6.51 -18.61
N PHE A 515 7.07 6.12 -19.60
CA PHE A 515 7.58 5.69 -20.91
C PHE A 515 7.35 6.72 -22.02
N LEU A 516 6.24 7.46 -22.00
CA LEU A 516 5.99 8.49 -23.01
C LEU A 516 6.79 9.77 -22.71
N PHE A 517 6.74 10.26 -21.47
CA PHE A 517 7.46 11.47 -21.08
C PHE A 517 8.83 11.21 -20.45
N GLY A 518 9.16 9.95 -20.13
CA GLY A 518 10.45 9.61 -19.51
C GLY A 518 10.61 10.22 -18.11
N LEU A 519 9.52 10.49 -17.40
CA LEU A 519 9.56 11.13 -16.09
C LEU A 519 9.89 10.11 -15.00
N PRO A 520 10.77 10.45 -14.05
CA PRO A 520 11.12 9.55 -12.97
C PRO A 520 9.93 9.32 -12.03
N VAL A 521 9.82 8.11 -11.49
CA VAL A 521 8.76 7.76 -10.53
C VAL A 521 8.97 8.40 -9.16
N GLY A 522 10.20 8.82 -8.84
CA GLY A 522 10.57 9.52 -7.61
C GLY A 522 11.96 10.16 -7.69
N PRO A 523 12.39 10.88 -6.64
CA PRO A 523 13.72 11.48 -6.59
C PRO A 523 14.80 10.40 -6.69
N GLY A 524 15.74 10.56 -7.63
CA GLY A 524 16.84 9.61 -7.81
C GLY A 524 16.42 8.22 -8.30
N ALA A 525 15.17 8.04 -8.76
CA ALA A 525 14.66 6.75 -9.22
C ALA A 525 14.88 6.59 -10.74
N PRO A 526 15.82 5.74 -11.19
CA PRO A 526 16.01 5.46 -12.61
C PRO A 526 14.82 4.66 -13.16
N THR A 527 14.55 4.78 -14.46
CA THR A 527 13.54 3.93 -15.12
C THR A 527 14.09 2.55 -15.44
N TYR A 528 15.34 2.50 -15.90
CA TYR A 528 16.01 1.29 -16.35
C TYR A 528 17.09 0.88 -15.36
N TYR A 529 17.21 -0.42 -15.14
CA TYR A 529 18.32 -1.02 -14.41
C TYR A 529 19.46 -1.31 -15.38
N GLN A 530 20.66 -0.83 -15.05
CA GLN A 530 21.89 -1.24 -15.71
C GLN A 530 22.73 -1.99 -14.69
N PRO A 531 23.10 -3.26 -14.94
CA PRO A 531 23.99 -3.99 -14.05
C PRO A 531 25.28 -3.19 -13.83
N ALA A 532 25.69 -3.03 -12.57
CA ALA A 532 27.00 -2.46 -12.28
C ALA A 532 28.09 -3.31 -12.94
N GLY A 533 28.92 -2.65 -13.76
CA GLY A 533 30.04 -3.27 -14.48
C GLY A 533 31.29 -3.47 -13.63
#